data_AF-A0A6N6PL47-F1
#
_entry.id   AF-A0A6N6PL47-F1
#
_cell.length_a   1.000
_cell.length_b   1.000
_cell.length_c   1.000
_cell.angle_alpha   90.00
_cell.angle_beta   90.00
_cell.angle_gamma   90.00
#
_symmetry.space_group_name_H-M   'P 1'
#
loop_
_entity.id
_entity.type
_entity.pdbx_description
1 polymer ?
#
loop_
_entity_poly.entity_id
_entity_poly.type
_entity_poly.pdbx_seq_one_letter_code
_entity_poly.pdbx_strand_id
1 'polypeptide(L)'
;MRELPATQYSIKTINQIRRDLCRPIFGLLLTAAGLGSAQATEVAVTTLLGEIRVELYEDKPVTVGNFLAYVNAGRFTDSFAHRLMPGFVLQGGGFTLQGNSITPVTTFPQIINEYGAGQTRSNVLGTIAMAKLGGNPDSATSQWFFNLGNNSANLDSQNGGFTVFGHVVAGLDVLTLFNTTFNQQATGGRGVYDATALLGSTFDTLPLGANSLAINNFVHTTWSIVTATAYWQGSMGTQWDQPANFATSRTANYSATSPVNATTDVVFNADGAANFANTTLGANQSIRSLMLRATSAVGIGGGHTLTITPDAPTAGITVTAAAPGALTHVISSGVVLGATQTWTVAADRTLVVDGNVSGNFALTKAGNGVLNLNGTQAYATLTAAAGTTNVNGAFVPPVGTASVAVSAGARLKFGSVSQTLGALTIGPGATVAFTSGAAVGAFSGSGKDGVVGGSAAVPEPGTAGLLLLGGLGLLSRRRRGRNSG
;
A
#
# COMPACT_ATOMS: atom_id res chain seq x y z
N MET A 1 18.89 -77.07 -38.87
CA MET A 1 18.28 -77.66 -40.10
C MET A 1 16.97 -76.94 -40.35
N ARG A 2 16.71 -76.23 -41.46
CA ARG A 2 17.49 -75.90 -42.67
C ARG A 2 17.40 -74.36 -42.84
N GLU A 3 18.53 -73.65 -42.98
CA GLU A 3 19.15 -73.25 -44.25
C GLU A 3 18.26 -72.42 -45.20
N LEU A 4 18.67 -71.16 -45.39
CA LEU A 4 18.36 -70.32 -46.55
C LEU A 4 19.19 -70.77 -47.76
N PRO A 5 18.73 -70.51 -48.99
CA PRO A 5 19.63 -70.20 -50.09
C PRO A 5 19.52 -68.72 -50.49
N ALA A 6 20.64 -68.00 -50.37
CA ALA A 6 20.85 -66.68 -50.98
C ALA A 6 21.97 -66.79 -52.02
N THR A 7 21.86 -66.08 -53.13
CA THR A 7 22.91 -65.82 -54.14
C THR A 7 22.36 -64.81 -55.17
N GLN A 8 23.10 -63.87 -55.78
CA GLN A 8 24.48 -63.32 -55.66
C GLN A 8 24.50 -62.00 -56.50
N TYR A 9 25.38 -61.00 -56.42
CA TYR A 9 26.65 -60.69 -55.72
C TYR A 9 26.50 -59.34 -54.94
N SER A 10 27.36 -58.90 -53.99
CA SER A 10 28.76 -58.43 -54.03
C SER A 10 29.00 -57.22 -54.95
N ILE A 11 29.61 -56.10 -54.52
CA ILE A 11 30.90 -56.01 -53.81
C ILE A 11 30.89 -55.13 -52.54
N LYS A 12 31.69 -55.57 -51.56
CA LYS A 12 32.03 -54.96 -50.26
C LYS A 12 32.70 -53.58 -50.37
N THR A 13 32.27 -52.58 -49.60
CA THR A 13 32.84 -52.17 -48.27
C THR A 13 34.19 -51.44 -48.34
N ILE A 14 34.33 -50.32 -47.61
CA ILE A 14 35.43 -50.01 -46.65
C ILE A 14 35.35 -48.52 -46.25
N ASN A 15 35.11 -48.31 -44.96
CA ASN A 15 35.54 -47.21 -44.07
C ASN A 15 35.40 -45.73 -44.55
N GLN A 16 34.53 -44.92 -43.95
CA GLN A 16 34.65 -44.22 -42.64
C GLN A 16 35.36 -42.86 -42.68
N ILE A 17 34.74 -41.87 -42.03
CA ILE A 17 35.35 -40.66 -41.43
C ILE A 17 35.93 -39.62 -42.40
N ARG A 18 35.06 -38.75 -42.95
CA ARG A 18 35.05 -37.28 -42.70
C ARG A 18 34.17 -36.53 -43.71
N ARG A 19 33.31 -35.63 -43.18
CA ARG A 19 32.37 -34.76 -43.92
C ARG A 19 31.22 -35.60 -44.53
N ASP A 20 29.94 -35.29 -44.32
CA ASP A 20 29.34 -33.95 -44.14
C ASP A 20 28.54 -33.78 -42.84
N LEU A 21 29.12 -33.03 -41.89
CA LEU A 21 28.40 -32.36 -40.82
C LEU A 21 27.95 -30.98 -41.35
N CYS A 22 26.73 -30.86 -41.88
CA CYS A 22 26.04 -29.57 -42.06
C CYS A 22 24.57 -29.69 -42.49
N ARG A 23 23.73 -30.34 -41.67
CA ARG A 23 22.27 -30.13 -41.69
C ARG A 23 21.78 -30.04 -40.24
N PRO A 24 21.35 -28.88 -39.74
CA PRO A 24 20.86 -28.77 -38.37
C PRO A 24 19.50 -29.47 -38.29
N ILE A 25 19.46 -30.62 -37.62
CA ILE A 25 18.22 -31.15 -37.05
C ILE A 25 17.87 -30.18 -35.93
N PHE A 26 16.91 -29.29 -36.18
CA PHE A 26 16.39 -28.38 -35.17
C PHE A 26 15.52 -29.20 -34.21
N GLY A 27 16.19 -29.87 -33.25
CA GLY A 27 15.51 -30.56 -32.17
C GLY A 27 14.65 -29.55 -31.42
N LEU A 28 13.36 -29.83 -31.31
CA LEU A 28 12.43 -29.04 -30.50
C LEU A 28 12.82 -29.23 -29.02
N LEU A 29 13.81 -28.46 -28.59
CA LEU A 29 14.15 -28.29 -27.18
C LEU A 29 12.96 -27.56 -26.56
N LEU A 30 12.04 -28.32 -25.97
CA LEU A 30 10.93 -27.77 -25.23
C LEU A 30 11.47 -27.18 -23.92
N THR A 31 12.12 -26.01 -24.03
CA THR A 31 12.43 -25.18 -22.88
C THR A 31 11.11 -24.88 -22.20
N ALA A 32 10.92 -25.47 -21.02
CA ALA A 32 9.93 -24.99 -20.08
C ALA A 32 10.30 -23.54 -19.74
N ALA A 33 9.77 -22.59 -20.53
CA ALA A 33 9.71 -21.21 -20.13
C ALA A 33 9.01 -21.23 -18.78
N GLY A 34 9.74 -20.83 -17.73
CA GLY A 34 9.18 -20.83 -16.38
C GLY A 34 7.86 -20.09 -16.41
N LEU A 35 6.84 -20.66 -15.76
CA LEU A 35 5.59 -19.95 -15.51
C LEU A 35 5.94 -18.71 -14.70
N GLY A 36 6.15 -17.61 -15.41
CA GLY A 36 6.34 -16.29 -14.84
C GLY A 36 5.08 -15.99 -14.07
N SER A 37 5.17 -16.13 -12.76
CA SER A 37 4.07 -15.94 -11.84
C SER A 37 3.38 -14.60 -12.10
N ALA A 38 2.10 -14.65 -12.43
CA ALA A 38 1.29 -13.46 -12.56
C ALA A 38 1.27 -12.72 -11.21
N GLN A 39 1.39 -11.41 -11.29
CA GLN A 39 1.44 -10.52 -10.15
C GLN A 39 0.59 -9.32 -10.54
N ALA A 40 -0.33 -8.91 -9.67
CA ALA A 40 -1.25 -7.82 -9.92
C ALA A 40 -0.49 -6.61 -10.46
N THR A 41 -0.87 -6.14 -11.64
CA THR A 41 -0.38 -4.84 -12.09
C THR A 41 -1.31 -3.78 -11.53
N GLU A 42 -0.87 -3.14 -10.45
CA GLU A 42 -1.52 -1.97 -9.89
C GLU A 42 -0.89 -0.71 -10.49
N VAL A 43 -1.71 0.32 -10.69
CA VAL A 43 -1.26 1.66 -11.11
C VAL A 43 -1.90 2.69 -10.18
N ALA A 44 -1.16 3.74 -9.86
CA ALA A 44 -1.69 4.91 -9.16
C ALA A 44 -1.86 6.06 -10.14
N VAL A 45 -2.91 6.85 -9.95
CA VAL A 45 -3.06 8.16 -10.53
C VAL A 45 -3.18 9.20 -9.43
N THR A 46 -2.23 10.12 -9.38
CA THR A 46 -2.24 11.24 -8.45
C THR A 46 -2.85 12.46 -9.12
N THR A 47 -3.82 13.07 -8.42
CA THR A 47 -4.55 14.26 -8.85
C THR A 47 -4.53 15.32 -7.75
N LEU A 48 -5.04 16.52 -8.05
CA LEU A 48 -5.24 17.59 -7.06
C LEU A 48 -6.27 17.28 -5.95
N LEU A 49 -6.99 16.16 -6.04
CA LEU A 49 -7.89 15.66 -4.98
C LEU A 49 -7.27 14.54 -4.14
N GLY A 50 -6.16 13.94 -4.59
CA GLY A 50 -5.50 12.80 -3.94
C GLY A 50 -5.05 11.73 -4.93
N GLU A 51 -4.49 10.65 -4.37
CA GLU A 51 -4.10 9.43 -5.09
C GLU A 51 -5.29 8.47 -5.22
N ILE A 52 -5.43 7.86 -6.39
CA ILE A 52 -6.38 6.76 -6.67
C ILE A 52 -5.57 5.58 -7.17
N ARG A 53 -5.74 4.41 -6.55
CA ARG A 53 -5.05 3.16 -6.93
C ARG A 53 -6.00 2.24 -7.66
N VAL A 54 -5.54 1.75 -8.81
CA VAL A 54 -6.31 0.92 -9.74
C VAL A 54 -5.58 -0.39 -9.96
N GLU A 55 -6.27 -1.49 -9.71
CA GLU A 55 -5.80 -2.82 -10.06
C GLU A 55 -6.30 -3.17 -11.47
N LEU A 56 -5.37 -3.56 -12.33
CA LEU A 56 -5.64 -3.86 -13.74
C LEU A 56 -5.99 -5.34 -13.96
N TYR A 57 -6.93 -5.61 -14.84
CA TYR A 57 -7.49 -6.94 -15.08
C TYR A 57 -6.63 -7.77 -16.05
N GLU A 58 -6.02 -8.83 -15.53
CA GLU A 58 -5.17 -9.77 -16.28
C GLU A 58 -5.92 -10.45 -17.44
N ASP A 59 -7.26 -10.57 -17.34
CA ASP A 59 -8.14 -11.10 -18.40
C ASP A 59 -8.49 -10.07 -19.50
N LYS A 60 -7.78 -8.93 -19.54
CA LYS A 60 -7.84 -7.89 -20.59
C LYS A 60 -6.43 -7.55 -21.11
N PRO A 61 -5.67 -8.53 -21.61
CA PRO A 61 -4.23 -8.41 -21.84
C PRO A 61 -3.84 -7.37 -22.90
N VAL A 62 -4.61 -7.21 -23.97
CA VAL A 62 -4.30 -6.22 -25.01
C VAL A 62 -4.51 -4.80 -24.48
N THR A 63 -5.59 -4.59 -23.74
CA THR A 63 -5.95 -3.28 -23.17
C THR A 63 -4.99 -2.87 -22.07
N VAL A 64 -4.68 -3.78 -21.14
CA VAL A 64 -3.73 -3.56 -20.05
C VAL A 64 -2.32 -3.35 -20.61
N GLY A 65 -1.87 -4.18 -21.56
CA GLY A 65 -0.58 -4.02 -22.23
C GLY A 65 -0.43 -2.67 -22.94
N ASN A 66 -1.49 -2.24 -23.65
CA ASN A 66 -1.54 -0.92 -24.28
C ASN A 66 -1.46 0.21 -23.25
N PHE A 67 -2.30 0.20 -22.21
CA PHE A 67 -2.30 1.24 -21.17
C PHE A 67 -0.93 1.37 -20.50
N LEU A 68 -0.32 0.25 -20.11
CA LEU A 68 1.01 0.22 -19.50
C LEU A 68 2.11 0.68 -20.47
N ALA A 69 1.97 0.45 -21.78
CA ALA A 69 2.90 0.99 -22.76
C ALA A 69 2.88 2.53 -22.80
N TYR A 70 1.72 3.17 -22.65
CA TYR A 70 1.64 4.63 -22.54
C TYR A 70 2.28 5.16 -21.25
N VAL A 71 2.05 4.50 -20.11
CA VAL A 71 2.67 4.86 -18.82
C VAL A 71 4.19 4.71 -18.90
N ASN A 72 4.70 3.54 -19.32
CA ASN A 72 6.13 3.25 -19.40
C ASN A 72 6.87 4.11 -20.44
N ALA A 73 6.22 4.49 -21.54
CA ALA A 73 6.79 5.39 -22.54
C ALA A 73 6.72 6.88 -22.12
N GLY A 74 6.24 7.20 -20.91
CA GLY A 74 6.09 8.57 -20.41
C GLY A 74 5.07 9.40 -21.18
N ARG A 75 4.19 8.78 -21.98
CA ARG A 75 3.24 9.49 -22.87
C ARG A 75 2.07 10.15 -22.12
N PHE A 76 1.90 9.84 -20.84
CA PHE A 76 0.98 10.55 -19.93
C PHE A 76 1.69 11.61 -19.05
N THR A 77 2.98 11.89 -19.28
CA THR A 77 3.65 13.03 -18.61
C THR A 77 2.92 14.33 -18.96
N ASP A 78 2.65 15.17 -17.96
CA ASP A 78 1.84 16.39 -18.07
C ASP A 78 0.45 16.19 -18.68
N SER A 79 -0.11 14.97 -18.61
CA SER A 79 -1.48 14.69 -19.05
C SER A 79 -2.50 15.11 -17.99
N PHE A 80 -3.69 15.49 -18.45
CA PHE A 80 -4.78 15.97 -17.62
C PHE A 80 -6.12 15.33 -18.04
N ALA A 81 -7.09 15.35 -17.12
CA ALA A 81 -8.46 15.02 -17.43
C ALA A 81 -9.10 16.18 -18.22
N HIS A 82 -9.37 15.94 -19.51
CA HIS A 82 -9.89 16.95 -20.43
C HIS A 82 -11.43 17.02 -20.42
N ARG A 83 -12.09 16.03 -19.80
CA ARG A 83 -13.55 15.92 -19.73
C ARG A 83 -14.00 15.36 -18.38
N LEU A 84 -14.94 16.04 -17.74
CA LEU A 84 -15.61 15.61 -16.51
C LEU A 84 -17.13 15.80 -16.67
N MET A 85 -17.88 14.72 -16.49
CA MET A 85 -19.32 14.76 -16.32
C MET A 85 -19.66 14.12 -14.96
N PRO A 86 -19.98 14.93 -13.93
CA PRO A 86 -20.36 14.44 -12.61
C PRO A 86 -21.49 13.40 -12.67
N GLY A 87 -21.34 12.30 -11.94
CA GLY A 87 -22.23 11.15 -11.94
C GLY A 87 -22.04 10.19 -13.13
N PHE A 88 -21.29 10.58 -14.16
CA PHE A 88 -21.03 9.78 -15.35
C PHE A 88 -19.54 9.37 -15.44
N VAL A 89 -18.65 10.23 -15.95
CA VAL A 89 -17.23 9.86 -16.18
C VAL A 89 -16.24 11.01 -15.95
N LEU A 90 -15.01 10.64 -15.56
CA LEU A 90 -13.81 11.48 -15.62
C LEU A 90 -12.87 10.89 -16.70
N GLN A 91 -12.56 11.64 -17.75
CA GLN A 91 -11.84 11.16 -18.94
C GLN A 91 -10.53 11.92 -19.18
N GLY A 92 -9.46 11.18 -19.47
CA GLY A 92 -8.09 11.69 -19.62
C GLY A 92 -7.29 10.95 -20.70
N GLY A 93 -5.97 11.15 -20.71
CA GLY A 93 -5.05 10.46 -21.62
C GLY A 93 -5.14 10.87 -23.10
N GLY A 94 -5.93 11.89 -23.43
CA GLY A 94 -6.05 12.42 -24.79
C GLY A 94 -5.09 13.56 -25.12
N PHE A 95 -4.66 14.31 -24.09
CA PHE A 95 -3.87 15.54 -24.24
C PHE A 95 -2.82 15.67 -23.13
N THR A 96 -1.75 16.40 -23.43
CA THR A 96 -0.73 16.87 -22.47
C THR A 96 -0.64 18.39 -22.48
N LEU A 97 -0.17 18.99 -21.39
CA LEU A 97 0.01 20.43 -21.26
C LEU A 97 1.50 20.78 -21.14
N GLN A 98 2.14 21.03 -22.28
CA GLN A 98 3.57 21.34 -22.34
C GLN A 98 3.77 22.85 -22.23
N GLY A 99 4.10 23.31 -21.02
CA GLY A 99 4.10 24.73 -20.68
C GLY A 99 2.67 25.29 -20.72
N ASN A 100 2.38 26.16 -21.68
CA ASN A 100 1.05 26.73 -21.90
C ASN A 100 0.32 26.13 -23.13
N SER A 101 0.91 25.15 -23.80
CA SER A 101 0.38 24.55 -25.02
C SER A 101 -0.29 23.20 -24.76
N ILE A 102 -1.57 23.08 -25.11
CA ILE A 102 -2.28 21.80 -25.12
C ILE A 102 -1.92 21.06 -26.41
N THR A 103 -1.38 19.85 -26.27
CA THR A 103 -0.99 18.98 -27.38
C THR A 103 -1.68 17.61 -27.27
N PRO A 104 -2.11 16.99 -28.38
CA PRO A 104 -2.61 15.62 -28.34
C PRO A 104 -1.52 14.64 -27.86
N VAL A 105 -1.91 13.63 -27.09
CA VAL A 105 -1.03 12.50 -26.76
C VAL A 105 -0.70 11.75 -28.05
N THR A 106 0.59 11.62 -28.38
CA THR A 106 1.04 10.78 -29.49
C THR A 106 0.53 9.36 -29.29
N THR A 107 -0.25 8.82 -30.22
CA THR A 107 -0.90 7.51 -30.06
C THR A 107 -0.01 6.35 -30.49
N PHE A 108 -0.28 5.16 -29.94
CA PHE A 108 0.07 3.87 -30.52
C PHE A 108 -1.05 3.44 -31.47
N PRO A 109 -0.90 2.33 -32.25
CA PRO A 109 -1.97 1.81 -33.08
C PRO A 109 -3.25 1.50 -32.29
N GLN A 110 -4.39 1.45 -32.99
CA GLN A 110 -5.67 1.09 -32.39
C GLN A 110 -5.68 -0.36 -31.89
N ILE A 111 -6.38 -0.61 -30.77
CA ILE A 111 -6.53 -1.94 -30.18
C ILE A 111 -7.94 -2.51 -30.35
N ILE A 112 -8.00 -3.85 -30.39
CA ILE A 112 -9.25 -4.62 -30.38
C ILE A 112 -10.02 -4.40 -29.07
N ASN A 113 -11.35 -4.40 -29.15
CA ASN A 113 -12.23 -4.24 -28.00
C ASN A 113 -12.39 -5.56 -27.22
N GLU A 114 -11.78 -5.65 -26.02
CA GLU A 114 -11.82 -6.84 -25.17
C GLU A 114 -13.06 -6.93 -24.24
N TYR A 115 -14.09 -6.11 -24.45
CA TYR A 115 -15.30 -6.11 -23.59
C TYR A 115 -15.98 -7.49 -23.48
N GLY A 116 -16.03 -8.22 -24.59
CA GLY A 116 -16.55 -9.60 -24.65
C GLY A 116 -15.49 -10.70 -24.48
N ALA A 117 -14.22 -10.36 -24.23
CA ALA A 117 -13.15 -11.33 -24.03
C ALA A 117 -12.94 -11.59 -22.54
N GLY A 118 -12.65 -12.84 -22.13
CA GLY A 118 -12.48 -13.19 -20.72
C GLY A 118 -13.78 -13.02 -19.91
N GLN A 119 -13.68 -12.49 -18.69
CA GLN A 119 -14.86 -12.16 -17.89
C GLN A 119 -15.45 -10.83 -18.37
N THR A 120 -16.75 -10.77 -18.66
CA THR A 120 -17.43 -9.50 -18.93
C THR A 120 -17.42 -8.63 -17.67
N ARG A 121 -16.92 -7.40 -17.78
CA ARG A 121 -16.78 -6.43 -16.68
C ARG A 121 -17.66 -5.21 -16.99
N SER A 122 -18.64 -4.94 -16.14
CA SER A 122 -19.58 -3.82 -16.33
C SER A 122 -19.01 -2.46 -15.96
N ASN A 123 -19.43 -1.43 -16.68
CA ASN A 123 -19.08 -0.02 -16.45
C ASN A 123 -19.82 0.56 -15.23
N VAL A 124 -19.35 0.21 -14.03
CA VAL A 124 -19.90 0.63 -12.74
C VAL A 124 -18.94 1.54 -11.98
N LEU A 125 -19.43 2.24 -10.94
CA LEU A 125 -18.67 3.18 -10.11
C LEU A 125 -17.31 2.59 -9.69
N GLY A 126 -16.23 3.33 -9.93
CA GLY A 126 -14.87 2.91 -9.56
C GLY A 126 -14.18 1.97 -10.55
N THR A 127 -14.78 1.68 -11.71
CA THR A 127 -14.07 0.98 -12.81
C THR A 127 -13.36 1.96 -13.75
N ILE A 128 -12.27 1.53 -14.38
CA ILE A 128 -11.61 2.26 -15.48
C ILE A 128 -11.82 1.52 -16.80
N ALA A 129 -12.11 2.26 -17.87
CA ALA A 129 -12.35 1.74 -19.20
C ALA A 129 -11.70 2.59 -20.31
N MET A 130 -11.48 1.98 -21.48
CA MET A 130 -10.92 2.68 -22.64
C MET A 130 -11.98 3.47 -23.41
N ALA A 131 -11.71 4.74 -23.71
CA ALA A 131 -12.52 5.52 -24.63
C ALA A 131 -12.22 5.14 -26.10
N LYS A 132 -13.23 5.28 -26.96
CA LYS A 132 -13.19 4.90 -28.38
C LYS A 132 -14.13 5.76 -29.21
N LEU A 133 -13.94 5.75 -30.52
CA LEU A 133 -14.78 6.48 -31.48
C LEU A 133 -16.16 5.83 -31.59
N GLY A 134 -17.20 6.65 -31.72
CA GLY A 134 -18.57 6.17 -31.92
C GLY A 134 -18.71 5.39 -33.23
N GLY A 135 -19.35 4.23 -33.19
CA GLY A 135 -19.56 3.36 -34.35
C GLY A 135 -18.35 2.51 -34.76
N ASN A 136 -17.20 2.65 -34.09
CA ASN A 136 -16.02 1.80 -34.30
C ASN A 136 -15.57 1.18 -32.97
N PRO A 137 -15.95 -0.08 -32.67
CA PRO A 137 -15.59 -0.76 -31.43
C PRO A 137 -14.08 -0.84 -31.19
N ASP A 138 -13.29 -1.08 -32.23
CA ASP A 138 -11.86 -1.41 -32.17
C ASP A 138 -10.97 -0.19 -32.44
N SER A 139 -11.38 0.98 -31.94
CA SER A 139 -10.73 2.28 -32.20
C SER A 139 -10.02 2.89 -30.99
N ALA A 140 -9.97 2.18 -29.86
CA ALA A 140 -9.31 2.65 -28.64
C ALA A 140 -7.79 2.83 -28.84
N THR A 141 -7.21 3.85 -28.20
CA THR A 141 -5.77 4.16 -28.25
C THR A 141 -5.24 4.58 -26.87
N SER A 142 -5.14 5.88 -26.59
CA SER A 142 -4.57 6.42 -25.33
C SER A 142 -5.60 6.81 -24.29
N GLN A 143 -6.83 7.12 -24.72
CA GLN A 143 -7.84 7.73 -23.88
C GLN A 143 -8.52 6.72 -22.97
N TRP A 144 -8.61 7.07 -21.69
CA TRP A 144 -9.22 6.27 -20.63
C TRP A 144 -10.26 7.12 -19.89
N PHE A 145 -11.21 6.46 -19.22
CA PHE A 145 -12.12 7.13 -18.30
C PHE A 145 -12.41 6.28 -17.06
N PHE A 146 -12.59 6.95 -15.92
CA PHE A 146 -13.20 6.36 -14.73
C PHE A 146 -14.71 6.51 -14.78
N ASN A 147 -15.43 5.46 -14.41
CA ASN A 147 -16.86 5.51 -14.15
C ASN A 147 -17.12 6.13 -12.77
N LEU A 148 -17.81 7.27 -12.75
CA LEU A 148 -18.20 8.03 -11.54
C LEU A 148 -19.60 7.69 -11.02
N GLY A 149 -20.25 6.71 -11.64
CA GLY A 149 -21.60 6.23 -11.34
C GLY A 149 -21.83 4.85 -11.99
N ASN A 150 -23.05 4.32 -11.89
CA ASN A 150 -23.42 3.10 -12.61
C ASN A 150 -23.85 3.44 -14.04
N ASN A 151 -22.97 3.16 -15.01
CA ASN A 151 -23.15 3.49 -16.41
C ASN A 151 -23.46 2.28 -17.29
N SER A 152 -23.54 1.08 -16.70
CA SER A 152 -23.73 -0.22 -17.37
C SER A 152 -24.84 -0.19 -18.42
N ALA A 153 -26.03 0.32 -18.08
CA ALA A 153 -27.18 0.39 -18.99
C ALA A 153 -26.88 1.04 -20.37
N ASN A 154 -25.88 1.92 -20.42
CA ASN A 154 -25.46 2.62 -21.64
C ASN A 154 -24.10 2.13 -22.17
N LEU A 155 -23.07 2.03 -21.32
CA LEU A 155 -21.69 1.74 -21.75
C LEU A 155 -21.41 0.25 -21.98
N ASP A 156 -22.23 -0.66 -21.43
CA ASP A 156 -22.06 -2.11 -21.65
C ASP A 156 -22.74 -2.57 -22.95
N SER A 157 -23.68 -1.79 -23.47
CA SER A 157 -24.54 -2.15 -24.61
C SER A 157 -24.17 -1.42 -25.91
N GLN A 158 -23.81 -0.14 -25.85
CA GLN A 158 -23.51 0.65 -27.06
C GLN A 158 -22.12 0.32 -27.64
N ASN A 159 -21.94 0.51 -28.95
CA ASN A 159 -20.64 0.46 -29.63
C ASN A 159 -19.82 -0.84 -29.36
N GLY A 160 -20.51 -1.96 -29.11
CA GLY A 160 -19.89 -3.24 -28.74
C GLY A 160 -19.41 -3.35 -27.28
N GLY A 161 -19.89 -2.46 -26.40
CA GLY A 161 -19.50 -2.36 -24.99
C GLY A 161 -18.12 -1.73 -24.79
N PHE A 162 -17.96 -0.90 -23.76
CA PHE A 162 -16.69 -0.24 -23.44
C PHE A 162 -15.84 -1.11 -22.52
N THR A 163 -14.65 -1.51 -22.99
CA THR A 163 -13.74 -2.41 -22.27
C THR A 163 -13.29 -1.81 -20.94
N VAL A 164 -13.86 -2.31 -19.84
CA VAL A 164 -13.34 -2.12 -18.48
C VAL A 164 -12.10 -2.99 -18.29
N PHE A 165 -10.97 -2.37 -17.95
CA PHE A 165 -9.67 -3.03 -17.83
C PHE A 165 -9.04 -2.90 -16.43
N GLY A 166 -9.76 -2.34 -15.46
CA GLY A 166 -9.35 -2.31 -14.06
C GLY A 166 -10.39 -1.69 -13.14
N HIS A 167 -10.09 -1.69 -11.84
CA HIS A 167 -10.96 -1.09 -10.82
C HIS A 167 -10.18 -0.48 -9.66
N VAL A 168 -10.80 0.52 -9.01
CA VAL A 168 -10.23 1.24 -7.87
C VAL A 168 -10.20 0.35 -6.63
N VAL A 169 -9.00 0.16 -6.09
CA VAL A 169 -8.74 -0.62 -4.86
C VAL A 169 -8.47 0.27 -3.64
N ALA A 170 -7.99 1.50 -3.85
CA ALA A 170 -7.92 2.55 -2.83
C ALA A 170 -8.14 3.95 -3.45
N GLY A 171 -8.65 4.91 -2.68
CA GLY A 171 -9.00 6.25 -3.19
C GLY A 171 -10.36 6.31 -3.90
N LEU A 172 -11.30 5.40 -3.60
CA LEU A 172 -12.66 5.48 -4.15
C LEU A 172 -13.40 6.72 -3.64
N ASP A 173 -13.17 7.09 -2.39
CA ASP A 173 -13.60 8.36 -1.79
C ASP A 173 -13.03 9.56 -2.58
N VAL A 174 -11.71 9.57 -2.85
CA VAL A 174 -11.04 10.56 -3.69
C VAL A 174 -11.67 10.64 -5.09
N LEU A 175 -11.93 9.50 -5.73
CA LEU A 175 -12.60 9.48 -7.04
C LEU A 175 -14.02 10.06 -6.96
N THR A 176 -14.80 9.73 -5.92
CA THR A 176 -16.16 10.26 -5.76
C THR A 176 -16.22 11.76 -5.47
N LEU A 177 -15.15 12.38 -4.95
CA LEU A 177 -15.09 13.83 -4.78
C LEU A 177 -15.20 14.60 -6.10
N PHE A 178 -14.86 14.00 -7.25
CA PHE A 178 -15.09 14.61 -8.57
C PHE A 178 -16.58 14.86 -8.87
N ASN A 179 -17.51 14.12 -8.25
CA ASN A 179 -18.95 14.34 -8.41
C ASN A 179 -19.46 15.60 -7.69
N THR A 180 -18.75 16.09 -6.69
CA THR A 180 -19.25 17.15 -5.77
C THR A 180 -18.33 18.36 -5.67
N THR A 181 -17.06 18.24 -6.08
CA THR A 181 -16.06 19.31 -5.93
C THR A 181 -15.99 20.25 -7.15
N PHE A 182 -16.40 19.80 -8.33
CA PHE A 182 -16.43 20.60 -9.55
C PHE A 182 -17.87 20.98 -9.87
N ASN A 183 -18.23 22.22 -9.58
CA ASN A 183 -19.57 22.72 -9.89
C ASN A 183 -19.77 22.79 -11.42
N GLN A 184 -20.87 22.22 -11.90
CA GLN A 184 -21.31 22.34 -13.29
C GLN A 184 -21.51 23.83 -13.62
N GLN A 185 -20.88 24.34 -14.68
CA GLN A 185 -21.01 25.73 -15.14
C GLN A 185 -20.68 26.79 -14.06
N ALA A 186 -19.68 26.52 -13.22
CA ALA A 186 -19.23 27.47 -12.19
C ALA A 186 -18.77 28.80 -12.81
N THR A 187 -19.19 29.95 -12.25
CA THR A 187 -18.66 31.26 -12.65
C THR A 187 -17.31 31.59 -11.99
N GLY A 188 -16.88 30.82 -10.98
CA GLY A 188 -15.58 30.90 -10.33
C GLY A 188 -15.33 29.71 -9.40
N GLY A 189 -14.07 29.53 -8.97
CA GLY A 189 -13.65 28.36 -8.18
C GLY A 189 -13.50 27.08 -9.01
N ARG A 190 -13.58 25.91 -8.36
CA ARG A 190 -13.46 24.62 -9.05
C ARG A 190 -14.75 24.31 -9.82
N GLY A 191 -14.63 24.01 -11.12
CA GLY A 191 -15.81 23.86 -11.97
C GLY A 191 -15.56 23.08 -13.26
N VAL A 192 -16.66 22.68 -13.89
CA VAL A 192 -16.68 22.15 -15.25
C VAL A 192 -17.00 23.31 -16.20
N TYR A 193 -16.07 23.59 -17.11
CA TYR A 193 -16.08 24.75 -18.00
C TYR A 193 -16.20 24.34 -19.47
N ASP A 194 -17.03 25.07 -20.22
CA ASP A 194 -17.07 24.97 -21.68
C ASP A 194 -15.96 25.86 -22.28
N ALA A 195 -14.90 25.21 -22.77
CA ALA A 195 -13.79 25.86 -23.47
C ALA A 195 -13.87 25.68 -25.00
N THR A 196 -15.03 25.28 -25.55
CA THR A 196 -15.21 24.99 -26.98
C THR A 196 -14.77 26.13 -27.89
N ALA A 197 -15.08 27.38 -27.51
CA ALA A 197 -14.70 28.57 -28.27
C ALA A 197 -13.19 28.85 -28.32
N LEU A 198 -12.40 28.26 -27.42
CA LEU A 198 -10.95 28.46 -27.30
C LEU A 198 -10.15 27.24 -27.77
N LEU A 199 -10.65 26.03 -27.50
CA LEU A 199 -9.92 24.77 -27.63
C LEU A 199 -10.61 23.74 -28.56
N GLY A 200 -11.82 24.02 -29.02
CA GLY A 200 -12.65 23.10 -29.80
C GLY A 200 -13.55 22.19 -28.96
N SER A 201 -14.50 21.52 -29.61
CA SER A 201 -15.63 20.81 -28.98
C SER A 201 -15.27 19.64 -28.06
N THR A 202 -14.02 19.17 -28.09
CA THR A 202 -13.52 18.15 -27.14
C THR A 202 -13.42 18.67 -25.70
N PHE A 203 -13.47 20.00 -25.51
CA PHE A 203 -13.29 20.68 -24.22
C PHE A 203 -14.56 21.40 -23.75
N ASP A 204 -15.74 20.89 -24.13
CA ASP A 204 -17.07 21.38 -23.70
C ASP A 204 -17.34 21.17 -22.18
N THR A 205 -16.58 20.27 -21.57
CA THR A 205 -16.76 19.78 -20.20
C THR A 205 -15.42 19.69 -19.46
N LEU A 206 -14.54 20.68 -19.66
CA LEU A 206 -13.17 20.71 -19.11
C LEU A 206 -13.18 21.01 -17.60
N PRO A 207 -12.72 20.10 -16.72
CA PRO A 207 -12.59 20.39 -15.30
C PRO A 207 -11.38 21.29 -15.00
N LEU A 208 -11.60 22.42 -14.34
CA LEU A 208 -10.54 23.34 -13.90
C LEU A 208 -10.69 23.72 -12.43
N GLY A 209 -9.55 24.00 -11.79
CA GLY A 209 -9.45 24.48 -10.41
C GLY A 209 -9.90 25.93 -10.22
N ALA A 210 -9.89 26.71 -11.30
CA ALA A 210 -10.44 28.06 -11.42
C ALA A 210 -10.83 28.32 -12.89
N ASN A 211 -11.66 29.33 -13.14
CA ASN A 211 -12.07 29.77 -14.49
C ASN A 211 -10.92 30.46 -15.25
N SER A 212 -9.87 29.71 -15.59
CA SER A 212 -8.69 30.19 -16.31
C SER A 212 -7.83 29.02 -16.79
N LEU A 213 -7.35 29.08 -18.04
CA LEU A 213 -6.46 28.08 -18.65
C LEU A 213 -4.98 28.20 -18.19
N ALA A 214 -4.75 28.63 -16.95
CA ALA A 214 -3.43 28.61 -16.34
C ALA A 214 -3.04 27.16 -15.96
N ILE A 215 -1.76 26.80 -16.13
CA ILE A 215 -1.24 25.43 -15.97
C ILE A 215 -1.63 24.78 -14.63
N ASN A 216 -1.66 25.55 -13.55
CA ASN A 216 -1.99 25.11 -12.19
C ASN A 216 -3.49 24.84 -11.96
N ASN A 217 -4.37 25.20 -12.90
CA ASN A 217 -5.81 24.96 -12.80
C ASN A 217 -6.23 23.63 -13.44
N PHE A 218 -5.42 23.00 -14.29
CA PHE A 218 -5.80 21.73 -14.91
C PHE A 218 -5.83 20.59 -13.90
N VAL A 219 -6.75 19.64 -14.09
CA VAL A 219 -6.76 18.37 -13.34
C VAL A 219 -5.69 17.45 -13.93
N HIS A 220 -4.44 17.71 -13.55
CA HIS A 220 -3.29 16.86 -13.88
C HIS A 220 -3.48 15.44 -13.34
N THR A 221 -3.02 14.46 -14.10
CA THR A 221 -3.14 13.02 -13.82
C THR A 221 -1.77 12.38 -13.93
N THR A 222 -1.03 12.32 -12.83
CA THR A 222 0.31 11.72 -12.79
C THR A 222 0.17 10.22 -12.56
N TRP A 223 0.49 9.42 -13.57
CA TRP A 223 0.42 7.96 -13.51
C TRP A 223 1.74 7.33 -13.09
N SER A 224 1.68 6.36 -12.20
CA SER A 224 2.81 5.48 -11.84
C SER A 224 2.37 4.02 -11.81
N ILE A 225 3.28 3.11 -12.12
CA ILE A 225 3.09 1.68 -11.85
C ILE A 225 3.36 1.47 -10.37
N VAL A 226 2.38 0.95 -9.65
CA VAL A 226 2.51 0.59 -8.24
C VAL A 226 3.10 -0.81 -8.17
N THR A 227 4.14 -0.96 -7.35
CA THR A 227 4.79 -2.24 -7.11
C THR A 227 3.80 -3.23 -6.49
N ALA A 228 3.77 -4.44 -7.03
CA ALA A 228 3.18 -5.68 -6.50
C ALA A 228 2.22 -5.55 -5.30
N THR A 229 0.92 -5.78 -5.50
CA THR A 229 -0.04 -5.99 -4.40
C THR A 229 -0.52 -7.44 -4.40
N ALA A 230 -0.55 -8.09 -3.23
CA ALA A 230 -1.04 -9.45 -3.05
C ALA A 230 -2.09 -9.50 -1.92
N TYR A 231 -3.28 -9.99 -2.25
CA TYR A 231 -4.40 -10.11 -1.32
C TYR A 231 -4.40 -11.49 -0.67
N TRP A 232 -4.39 -11.55 0.66
CA TRP A 232 -4.41 -12.81 1.40
C TRP A 232 -5.81 -13.47 1.37
N GLN A 233 -5.91 -14.62 0.72
CA GLN A 233 -7.13 -15.44 0.58
C GLN A 233 -7.16 -16.55 1.63
N GLY A 234 -7.24 -16.16 2.91
CA GLY A 234 -7.25 -17.09 4.05
C GLY A 234 -8.40 -18.11 4.11
N SER A 235 -9.32 -18.17 3.13
CA SER A 235 -10.27 -19.27 2.96
C SER A 235 -9.64 -20.53 2.35
N MET A 236 -8.55 -20.40 1.58
CA MET A 236 -7.91 -21.50 0.85
C MET A 236 -6.93 -22.31 1.72
N GLY A 237 -6.45 -21.72 2.81
CA GLY A 237 -5.50 -22.34 3.74
C GLY A 237 -4.94 -21.34 4.74
N THR A 238 -4.05 -21.80 5.61
CA THR A 238 -3.42 -20.97 6.66
C THR A 238 -1.95 -20.65 6.39
N GLN A 239 -1.26 -21.39 5.53
CA GLN A 239 0.19 -21.24 5.33
C GLN A 239 0.56 -20.11 4.36
N TRP A 240 1.16 -19.05 4.91
CA TRP A 240 1.75 -17.91 4.20
C TRP A 240 3.12 -18.32 3.66
N ASP A 241 3.05 -19.06 2.58
CA ASP A 241 4.10 -19.44 1.62
C ASP A 241 3.48 -20.10 0.37
N GLN A 242 2.29 -20.69 0.52
CA GLN A 242 1.51 -21.30 -0.56
C GLN A 242 0.93 -20.24 -1.53
N PRO A 243 1.28 -20.26 -2.82
CA PRO A 243 0.70 -19.41 -3.88
C PRO A 243 -0.83 -19.34 -3.89
N ALA A 244 -1.51 -20.46 -3.63
CA ALA A 244 -2.96 -20.56 -3.67
C ALA A 244 -3.70 -19.79 -2.55
N ASN A 245 -2.97 -19.30 -1.53
CA ASN A 245 -3.51 -18.45 -0.47
C ASN A 245 -3.36 -16.95 -0.78
N PHE A 246 -2.89 -16.59 -1.98
CA PHE A 246 -2.79 -15.21 -2.43
C PHE A 246 -3.56 -15.01 -3.74
N ALA A 247 -4.09 -13.80 -3.93
CA ALA A 247 -4.67 -13.36 -5.19
C ALA A 247 -4.12 -12.01 -5.63
N THR A 248 -4.18 -11.78 -6.94
CA THR A 248 -3.89 -10.48 -7.55
C THR A 248 -4.97 -9.43 -7.27
N SER A 249 -6.14 -9.83 -6.78
CA SER A 249 -7.26 -8.91 -6.59
C SER A 249 -8.08 -9.10 -5.34
N ARG A 250 -8.80 -8.03 -4.97
CA ARG A 250 -9.81 -8.05 -3.89
C ARG A 250 -11.05 -8.89 -4.26
N THR A 251 -11.37 -9.01 -5.55
CA THR A 251 -12.70 -9.48 -6.01
C THR A 251 -12.69 -10.79 -6.81
N ALA A 252 -11.54 -11.28 -7.28
CA ALA A 252 -11.47 -12.53 -8.01
C ALA A 252 -11.42 -13.74 -7.08
N ASN A 253 -12.29 -14.72 -7.40
CA ASN A 253 -12.02 -16.10 -7.05
C ASN A 253 -10.79 -16.56 -7.86
N TYR A 254 -9.65 -16.72 -7.18
CA TYR A 254 -8.43 -17.36 -7.66
C TYR A 254 -7.71 -16.73 -8.87
N SER A 255 -6.62 -16.01 -8.61
CA SER A 255 -5.47 -15.88 -9.52
C SER A 255 -4.22 -16.17 -8.70
N ALA A 256 -3.61 -17.34 -8.89
CA ALA A 256 -2.48 -17.80 -8.08
C ALA A 256 -1.23 -16.96 -8.37
N THR A 257 -0.79 -16.17 -7.39
CA THR A 257 0.39 -15.32 -7.53
C THR A 257 1.69 -16.06 -7.25
N SER A 258 2.82 -15.42 -7.52
CA SER A 258 4.10 -15.83 -6.91
C SER A 258 4.01 -15.83 -5.37
N PRO A 259 4.92 -16.51 -4.68
CA PRO A 259 5.21 -16.20 -3.28
C PRO A 259 5.50 -14.70 -3.14
N VAL A 260 4.96 -14.08 -2.09
CA VAL A 260 5.22 -12.67 -1.81
C VAL A 260 6.71 -12.43 -1.58
N ASN A 261 7.21 -11.28 -1.99
CA ASN A 261 8.63 -10.95 -1.91
C ASN A 261 8.83 -9.51 -1.42
N ALA A 262 10.08 -9.09 -1.21
CA ALA A 262 10.41 -7.79 -0.62
C ALA A 262 9.85 -6.57 -1.36
N THR A 263 9.40 -6.71 -2.60
CA THR A 263 8.71 -5.65 -3.35
C THR A 263 7.18 -5.71 -3.27
N THR A 264 6.58 -6.64 -2.50
CA THR A 264 5.13 -6.89 -2.42
C THR A 264 4.43 -6.21 -1.24
N ASP A 265 3.40 -5.40 -1.49
CA ASP A 265 2.41 -4.99 -0.50
C ASP A 265 1.44 -6.15 -0.25
N VAL A 266 1.36 -6.63 0.98
CA VAL A 266 0.43 -7.71 1.36
C VAL A 266 -0.79 -7.13 2.06
N VAL A 267 -1.97 -7.51 1.59
CA VAL A 267 -3.25 -6.95 2.03
C VAL A 267 -4.17 -8.05 2.58
N PHE A 268 -4.47 -7.97 3.87
CA PHE A 268 -5.53 -8.75 4.51
C PHE A 268 -6.84 -7.97 4.40
N ASN A 269 -7.69 -8.35 3.45
CA ASN A 269 -8.93 -7.66 3.10
C ASN A 269 -9.93 -8.63 2.51
N ALA A 270 -10.99 -8.96 3.25
CA ALA A 270 -12.14 -9.70 2.77
C ALA A 270 -13.32 -9.52 3.73
N ASP A 271 -14.52 -9.51 3.18
CA ASP A 271 -15.76 -9.75 3.91
C ASP A 271 -15.99 -11.27 3.97
N GLY A 272 -15.72 -11.90 5.12
CA GLY A 272 -16.08 -13.31 5.37
C GLY A 272 -14.97 -14.38 5.27
N ALA A 273 -13.68 -14.02 5.25
CA ALA A 273 -12.60 -15.02 5.28
C ALA A 273 -12.45 -15.69 6.66
N ALA A 274 -12.71 -17.00 6.73
CA ALA A 274 -12.84 -17.72 8.00
C ALA A 274 -11.52 -17.91 8.78
N ASN A 275 -10.37 -18.10 8.12
CA ASN A 275 -9.13 -18.52 8.80
C ASN A 275 -8.11 -17.39 9.02
N PHE A 276 -8.49 -16.12 8.86
CA PHE A 276 -7.60 -14.97 9.10
C PHE A 276 -6.94 -14.98 10.49
N ALA A 277 -7.62 -15.51 11.51
CA ALA A 277 -7.09 -15.63 12.88
C ALA A 277 -5.91 -16.64 13.02
N ASN A 278 -5.73 -17.55 12.05
CA ASN A 278 -4.85 -18.71 12.17
C ASN A 278 -3.76 -18.74 11.08
N THR A 279 -3.39 -17.60 10.49
CA THR A 279 -2.37 -17.57 9.42
C THR A 279 -1.00 -17.90 10.01
N THR A 280 -0.26 -18.79 9.36
CA THR A 280 1.10 -19.19 9.78
C THR A 280 2.10 -18.92 8.67
N LEU A 281 3.22 -18.26 8.98
CA LEU A 281 4.35 -18.13 8.07
C LEU A 281 4.96 -19.52 7.84
N GLY A 282 4.92 -20.03 6.61
CA GLY A 282 5.50 -21.34 6.26
C GLY A 282 7.00 -21.32 5.98
N ALA A 283 7.54 -20.13 5.71
CA ALA A 283 8.96 -19.83 5.58
C ALA A 283 9.23 -18.40 6.10
N ASN A 284 10.51 -17.99 6.16
CA ASN A 284 10.84 -16.59 6.41
C ASN A 284 10.38 -15.74 5.23
N GLN A 285 9.47 -14.80 5.48
CA GLN A 285 8.87 -13.96 4.46
C GLN A 285 9.54 -12.58 4.43
N SER A 286 9.58 -11.97 3.25
CA SER A 286 9.96 -10.56 3.08
C SER A 286 8.90 -9.87 2.24
N ILE A 287 8.45 -8.68 2.64
CA ILE A 287 7.39 -7.90 2.00
C ILE A 287 7.73 -6.39 2.01
N ARG A 288 7.10 -5.59 1.15
CA ARG A 288 7.26 -4.12 1.11
C ARG A 288 6.47 -3.46 2.24
N SER A 289 5.18 -3.78 2.36
CA SER A 289 4.30 -3.32 3.43
C SER A 289 3.20 -4.33 3.75
N LEU A 290 2.53 -4.15 4.90
CA LEU A 290 1.42 -5.00 5.33
C LEU A 290 0.20 -4.15 5.67
N MET A 291 -0.91 -4.31 4.94
CA MET A 291 -2.19 -3.70 5.28
C MET A 291 -3.15 -4.71 5.90
N LEU A 292 -3.57 -4.45 7.13
CA LEU A 292 -4.63 -5.17 7.83
C LEU A 292 -5.92 -4.34 7.76
N ARG A 293 -6.82 -4.72 6.84
CA ARG A 293 -8.13 -4.10 6.59
C ARG A 293 -9.19 -5.20 6.47
N ALA A 294 -9.33 -6.00 7.53
CA ALA A 294 -10.30 -7.08 7.62
C ALA A 294 -11.49 -6.71 8.52
N THR A 295 -12.65 -7.32 8.28
CA THR A 295 -13.82 -7.24 9.16
C THR A 295 -13.74 -8.20 10.36
N SER A 296 -12.80 -9.16 10.31
CA SER A 296 -12.47 -10.11 11.37
C SER A 296 -11.01 -9.96 11.83
N ALA A 297 -10.70 -10.47 13.02
CA ALA A 297 -9.35 -10.46 13.56
C ALA A 297 -8.37 -11.22 12.64
N VAL A 298 -7.14 -10.72 12.54
CA VAL A 298 -6.05 -11.36 11.80
C VAL A 298 -5.01 -11.82 12.81
N GLY A 299 -4.58 -13.07 12.72
CA GLY A 299 -3.49 -13.66 13.47
C GLY A 299 -2.41 -14.16 12.51
N ILE A 300 -1.17 -13.70 12.68
CA ILE A 300 0.00 -14.10 11.86
C ILE A 300 1.05 -14.69 12.79
N GLY A 301 1.23 -16.02 12.75
CA GLY A 301 2.11 -16.76 13.65
C GLY A 301 3.01 -17.78 12.96
N GLY A 302 3.58 -18.71 13.74
CA GLY A 302 4.55 -19.69 13.26
C GLY A 302 5.99 -19.30 13.58
N GLY A 303 6.91 -20.28 13.47
CA GLY A 303 8.31 -20.16 13.90
C GLY A 303 9.22 -19.34 12.97
N HIS A 304 8.68 -18.76 11.91
CA HIS A 304 9.40 -17.96 10.93
C HIS A 304 9.26 -16.45 11.17
N THR A 305 10.09 -15.66 10.48
CA THR A 305 10.11 -14.20 10.60
C THR A 305 9.43 -13.51 9.41
N LEU A 306 8.72 -12.42 9.67
CA LEU A 306 8.22 -11.49 8.66
C LEU A 306 9.15 -10.27 8.57
N THR A 307 9.90 -10.13 7.49
CA THR A 307 10.70 -8.94 7.20
C THR A 307 9.88 -7.95 6.40
N ILE A 308 9.85 -6.69 6.83
CA ILE A 308 9.17 -5.61 6.11
C ILE A 308 10.23 -4.63 5.63
N THR A 309 10.27 -4.33 4.34
CA THR A 309 11.32 -3.52 3.69
C THR A 309 10.66 -2.46 2.81
N PRO A 310 10.08 -1.39 3.41
CA PRO A 310 9.43 -0.35 2.63
C PRO A 310 10.42 0.45 1.78
N ASP A 311 9.94 0.92 0.63
CA ASP A 311 10.63 1.83 -0.29
C ASP A 311 10.58 3.30 0.17
N ALA A 312 9.60 3.66 1.00
CA ALA A 312 9.50 4.95 1.68
C ALA A 312 9.38 4.81 3.22
N PRO A 313 10.03 5.65 4.03
CA PRO A 313 10.03 5.53 5.51
C PRO A 313 8.66 5.73 6.18
N THR A 314 7.65 6.15 5.41
CA THR A 314 6.24 6.28 5.82
C THR A 314 5.42 4.99 5.63
N ALA A 315 5.94 3.99 4.93
CA ALA A 315 5.31 2.67 4.79
C ALA A 315 5.77 1.70 5.89
N GLY A 316 5.06 0.57 6.03
CA GLY A 316 5.20 -0.37 7.15
C GLY A 316 3.93 -1.20 7.36
N ILE A 317 3.54 -1.44 8.63
CA ILE A 317 2.26 -2.08 8.96
C ILE A 317 1.16 -1.03 9.09
N THR A 318 0.10 -1.12 8.28
CA THR A 318 -1.09 -0.26 8.40
C THR A 318 -2.30 -1.08 8.84
N VAL A 319 -2.91 -0.70 9.96
CA VAL A 319 -4.13 -1.32 10.49
C VAL A 319 -5.27 -0.31 10.44
N THR A 320 -6.28 -0.59 9.62
CA THR A 320 -7.37 0.34 9.33
C THR A 320 -8.74 -0.34 9.36
N ALA A 321 -9.80 0.45 9.48
CA ALA A 321 -11.15 -0.07 9.58
C ALA A 321 -11.67 -0.59 8.23
N ALA A 322 -12.18 -1.83 8.24
CA ALA A 322 -13.05 -2.36 7.17
C ALA A 322 -14.54 -2.17 7.52
N ALA A 323 -14.88 -2.24 8.81
CA ALA A 323 -16.21 -2.01 9.37
C ALA A 323 -16.10 -1.32 10.75
N PRO A 324 -17.17 -0.68 11.26
CA PRO A 324 -17.19 -0.04 12.58
C PRO A 324 -16.90 -1.01 13.74
N GLY A 325 -16.51 -0.47 14.89
CA GLY A 325 -16.26 -1.23 16.13
C GLY A 325 -14.78 -1.52 16.40
N ALA A 326 -14.48 -1.92 17.63
CA ALA A 326 -13.12 -2.23 18.06
C ALA A 326 -12.64 -3.58 17.49
N LEU A 327 -11.44 -3.62 16.91
CA LEU A 327 -10.86 -4.86 16.39
C LEU A 327 -9.37 -4.98 16.73
N THR A 328 -8.96 -6.18 17.12
CA THR A 328 -7.58 -6.53 17.47
C THR A 328 -6.99 -7.49 16.45
N HIS A 329 -5.79 -7.19 15.96
CA HIS A 329 -4.98 -8.08 15.14
C HIS A 329 -3.71 -8.47 15.91
N VAL A 330 -3.19 -9.68 15.68
CA VAL A 330 -2.06 -10.26 16.43
C VAL A 330 -1.00 -10.76 15.46
N ILE A 331 0.26 -10.43 15.72
CA ILE A 331 1.43 -10.99 15.03
C ILE A 331 2.31 -11.68 16.09
N SER A 332 2.27 -13.01 16.14
CA SER A 332 3.08 -13.80 17.08
C SER A 332 4.40 -14.30 16.47
N SER A 333 4.55 -14.23 15.14
CA SER A 333 5.84 -14.37 14.47
C SER A 333 6.76 -13.18 14.74
N GLY A 334 8.08 -13.41 14.70
CA GLY A 334 9.06 -12.32 14.79
C GLY A 334 8.96 -11.37 13.59
N VAL A 335 9.03 -10.06 13.83
CA VAL A 335 8.96 -9.03 12.80
C VAL A 335 10.31 -8.34 12.66
N VAL A 336 10.86 -8.33 11.45
CA VAL A 336 12.16 -7.69 11.15
C VAL A 336 11.93 -6.38 10.41
N LEU A 337 12.45 -5.29 10.98
CA LEU A 337 12.55 -3.99 10.35
C LEU A 337 13.68 -4.06 9.30
N GLY A 338 13.34 -4.22 8.02
CA GLY A 338 14.29 -4.24 6.89
C GLY A 338 14.66 -2.85 6.35
N ALA A 339 13.87 -1.84 6.70
CA ALA A 339 14.17 -0.41 6.58
C ALA A 339 13.47 0.36 7.72
N THR A 340 13.66 1.68 7.82
CA THR A 340 12.91 2.55 8.75
C THR A 340 11.44 2.59 8.34
N GLN A 341 10.51 2.51 9.31
CA GLN A 341 9.09 2.30 9.02
C GLN A 341 8.18 3.18 9.86
N THR A 342 6.97 3.39 9.33
CA THR A 342 5.84 3.88 10.11
C THR A 342 4.76 2.82 10.18
N TRP A 343 4.40 2.41 11.39
CA TRP A 343 3.27 1.51 11.65
C TRP A 343 2.07 2.34 12.09
N THR A 344 1.02 2.36 11.27
CA THR A 344 -0.16 3.21 11.47
C THR A 344 -1.32 2.37 11.97
N VAL A 345 -1.88 2.73 13.13
CA VAL A 345 -3.06 2.03 13.70
C VAL A 345 -4.20 3.03 13.85
N ALA A 346 -5.29 2.83 13.11
CA ALA A 346 -6.46 3.73 13.12
C ALA A 346 -7.16 3.77 14.49
N ALA A 347 -7.98 4.80 14.73
CA ALA A 347 -8.92 4.79 15.85
C ALA A 347 -9.78 3.51 15.81
N ASP A 348 -10.10 2.96 16.98
CA ASP A 348 -10.79 1.67 17.16
C ASP A 348 -10.04 0.43 16.63
N ARG A 349 -8.74 0.53 16.34
CA ARG A 349 -7.89 -0.64 16.03
C ARG A 349 -6.84 -0.87 17.11
N THR A 350 -6.55 -2.14 17.36
CA THR A 350 -5.39 -2.60 18.15
C THR A 350 -4.53 -3.52 17.30
N LEU A 351 -3.22 -3.28 17.28
CA LEU A 351 -2.21 -4.22 16.80
C LEU A 351 -1.44 -4.78 18.00
N VAL A 352 -1.35 -6.09 18.09
CA VAL A 352 -0.51 -6.80 19.06
C VAL A 352 0.62 -7.49 18.32
N VAL A 353 1.86 -7.32 18.79
CA VAL A 353 3.03 -8.02 18.29
C VAL A 353 3.66 -8.79 19.46
N ASP A 354 3.32 -10.07 19.55
CA ASP A 354 3.84 -11.01 20.55
C ASP A 354 5.21 -11.57 20.15
N GLY A 355 5.51 -11.61 18.85
CA GLY A 355 6.85 -11.91 18.37
C GLY A 355 7.86 -10.81 18.67
N ASN A 356 9.15 -11.16 18.67
CA ASN A 356 10.22 -10.17 18.78
C ASN A 356 10.20 -9.21 17.59
N VAL A 357 10.40 -7.91 17.84
CA VAL A 357 10.62 -6.91 16.78
C VAL A 357 12.11 -6.61 16.74
N SER A 358 12.77 -6.78 15.59
CA SER A 358 14.23 -6.63 15.48
C SER A 358 14.65 -5.84 14.24
N GLY A 359 15.89 -5.33 14.22
CA GLY A 359 16.49 -4.69 13.05
C GLY A 359 17.33 -3.47 13.39
N ASN A 360 18.12 -2.98 12.43
CA ASN A 360 18.98 -1.81 12.62
C ASN A 360 18.33 -0.49 12.15
N PHE A 361 17.01 -0.39 12.28
CA PHE A 361 16.20 0.70 11.73
C PHE A 361 15.20 1.24 12.77
N ALA A 362 14.65 2.42 12.49
CA ALA A 362 13.72 3.08 13.40
C ALA A 362 12.26 2.65 13.15
N LEU A 363 11.49 2.52 14.22
CA LEU A 363 10.05 2.30 14.19
C LEU A 363 9.30 3.56 14.65
N THR A 364 8.39 4.06 13.83
CA THR A 364 7.43 5.11 14.22
C THR A 364 6.02 4.52 14.34
N LYS A 365 5.34 4.73 15.47
CA LYS A 365 3.92 4.36 15.66
C LYS A 365 3.02 5.58 15.43
N ALA A 366 2.24 5.55 14.36
CA ALA A 366 1.28 6.58 13.98
C ALA A 366 -0.19 6.12 14.16
N GLY A 367 -1.14 7.03 13.91
CA GLY A 367 -2.58 6.81 14.07
C GLY A 367 -3.05 6.71 15.54
N ASN A 368 -4.33 6.97 15.78
CA ASN A 368 -4.88 7.14 17.13
C ASN A 368 -5.18 5.83 17.89
N GLY A 369 -5.04 4.67 17.25
CA GLY A 369 -5.24 3.37 17.86
C GLY A 369 -4.08 2.88 18.73
N VAL A 370 -4.18 1.63 19.15
CA VAL A 370 -3.28 1.00 20.13
C VAL A 370 -2.28 0.06 19.45
N LEU A 371 -1.00 0.19 19.79
CA LEU A 371 0.04 -0.80 19.46
C LEU A 371 0.56 -1.44 20.75
N ASN A 372 0.54 -2.77 20.84
CA ASN A 372 1.12 -3.55 21.93
C ASN A 372 2.36 -4.29 21.40
N LEU A 373 3.52 -3.99 21.98
CA LEU A 373 4.82 -4.57 21.66
C LEU A 373 5.22 -5.49 22.82
N ASN A 374 4.87 -6.77 22.70
CA ASN A 374 4.97 -7.75 23.77
C ASN A 374 6.28 -8.57 23.70
N GLY A 375 6.76 -8.91 22.51
CA GLY A 375 8.06 -9.55 22.33
C GLY A 375 9.25 -8.62 22.58
N THR A 376 10.47 -9.15 22.57
CA THR A 376 11.72 -8.37 22.75
C THR A 376 11.87 -7.32 21.64
N GLN A 377 12.29 -6.11 22.02
CA GLN A 377 12.48 -4.96 21.13
C GLN A 377 13.97 -4.82 20.78
N ALA A 378 14.42 -5.54 19.76
CA ALA A 378 15.81 -5.61 19.31
C ALA A 378 16.11 -4.62 18.17
N TYR A 379 15.76 -3.35 18.38
CA TYR A 379 16.04 -2.22 17.49
C TYR A 379 16.31 -0.96 18.32
N ALA A 380 16.98 0.04 17.73
CA ALA A 380 17.55 1.15 18.48
C ALA A 380 16.62 2.35 18.72
N THR A 381 15.61 2.58 17.87
CA THR A 381 14.82 3.83 17.89
C THR A 381 13.32 3.57 17.78
N LEU A 382 12.55 4.05 18.77
CA LEU A 382 11.08 4.05 18.76
C LEU A 382 10.53 5.48 18.85
N THR A 383 9.62 5.85 17.95
CA THR A 383 8.85 7.10 18.03
C THR A 383 7.36 6.79 18.19
N ALA A 384 6.80 7.02 19.38
CA ALA A 384 5.35 6.99 19.62
C ALA A 384 4.74 8.33 19.16
N ALA A 385 4.34 8.42 17.89
CA ALA A 385 3.87 9.65 17.27
C ALA A 385 2.38 9.95 17.53
N ALA A 386 1.54 8.93 17.66
CA ALA A 386 0.11 9.09 17.94
C ALA A 386 -0.53 7.86 18.62
N GLY A 387 -1.69 8.09 19.23
CA GLY A 387 -2.47 7.05 19.91
C GLY A 387 -1.79 6.53 21.17
N THR A 388 -1.92 5.22 21.42
CA THR A 388 -1.26 4.55 22.54
C THR A 388 -0.26 3.51 22.06
N THR A 389 0.94 3.52 22.62
CA THR A 389 1.96 2.48 22.46
C THR A 389 2.22 1.83 23.80
N ASN A 390 2.03 0.52 23.92
CA ASN A 390 2.37 -0.26 25.11
C ASN A 390 3.62 -1.09 24.78
N VAL A 391 4.73 -0.89 25.49
CA VAL A 391 5.97 -1.67 25.38
C VAL A 391 6.08 -2.57 26.59
N ASN A 392 5.80 -3.86 26.39
CA ASN A 392 5.80 -4.87 27.45
C ASN A 392 7.05 -5.77 27.43
N GLY A 393 7.70 -5.94 26.27
CA GLY A 393 9.00 -6.60 26.15
C GLY A 393 10.17 -5.67 26.50
N ALA A 394 11.36 -6.25 26.70
CA ALA A 394 12.59 -5.49 26.97
C ALA A 394 13.20 -4.90 25.68
N PHE A 395 13.75 -3.69 25.76
CA PHE A 395 14.69 -3.19 24.74
C PHE A 395 16.06 -3.89 24.83
N VAL A 396 16.46 -4.53 23.74
CA VAL A 396 17.76 -5.23 23.59
C VAL A 396 18.35 -4.91 22.21
N PRO A 397 18.69 -3.64 21.91
CA PRO A 397 19.21 -3.24 20.61
C PRO A 397 20.55 -3.96 20.31
N PRO A 398 20.85 -4.32 19.04
CA PRO A 398 22.10 -4.99 18.69
C PRO A 398 23.36 -4.16 18.95
N VAL A 399 23.23 -2.82 18.94
CA VAL A 399 24.31 -1.87 19.18
C VAL A 399 23.77 -0.69 19.99
N GLY A 400 24.53 -0.21 20.97
CA GLY A 400 24.20 0.97 21.76
C GLY A 400 23.06 0.74 22.77
N THR A 401 22.27 1.78 23.02
CA THR A 401 21.12 1.77 23.93
C THR A 401 19.89 2.36 23.23
N ALA A 402 18.70 1.92 23.60
CA ALA A 402 17.47 2.31 22.90
C ALA A 402 17.10 3.77 23.17
N SER A 403 16.72 4.49 22.12
CA SER A 403 16.21 5.87 22.20
C SER A 403 14.71 5.87 21.90
N VAL A 404 13.92 6.45 22.80
CA VAL A 404 12.47 6.53 22.67
C VAL A 404 12.01 7.98 22.63
N ALA A 405 11.16 8.32 21.68
CA ALA A 405 10.50 9.62 21.58
C ALA A 405 8.98 9.46 21.66
N VAL A 406 8.30 10.36 22.37
CA VAL A 406 6.84 10.41 22.47
C VAL A 406 6.38 11.78 22.00
N SER A 407 5.67 11.84 20.88
CA SER A 407 5.23 13.11 20.28
C SER A 407 4.06 13.73 21.06
N ALA A 408 3.78 15.01 20.78
CA ALA A 408 2.76 15.78 21.50
C ALA A 408 1.40 15.06 21.52
N GLY A 409 0.79 14.96 22.71
CA GLY A 409 -0.49 14.27 22.93
C GLY A 409 -0.49 12.75 22.80
N ALA A 410 0.62 12.12 22.39
CA ALA A 410 0.72 10.65 22.30
C ALA A 410 0.93 10.02 23.68
N ARG A 411 0.61 8.71 23.78
CA ARG A 411 0.68 7.96 25.03
C ARG A 411 1.64 6.78 24.89
N LEU A 412 2.61 6.69 25.78
CA LEU A 412 3.50 5.54 25.93
C LEU A 412 3.26 4.90 27.29
N LYS A 413 3.18 3.57 27.34
CA LYS A 413 3.14 2.80 28.58
C LYS A 413 4.19 1.71 28.53
N PHE A 414 4.96 1.59 29.59
CA PHE A 414 5.83 0.45 29.81
C PHE A 414 5.14 -0.60 30.70
N GLY A 415 5.33 -1.86 30.33
CA GLY A 415 4.83 -3.02 31.08
C GLY A 415 5.55 -3.21 32.42
N SER A 416 5.52 -4.43 32.95
CA SER A 416 6.23 -4.80 34.19
C SER A 416 7.73 -5.08 33.98
N VAL A 417 8.18 -5.20 32.73
CA VAL A 417 9.59 -5.43 32.38
C VAL A 417 10.39 -4.12 32.49
N SER A 418 11.42 -4.12 33.33
CA SER A 418 12.36 -3.00 33.48
C SER A 418 13.06 -2.68 32.16
N GLN A 419 13.32 -1.39 31.94
CA GLN A 419 13.84 -0.88 30.67
C GLN A 419 15.15 -0.11 30.87
N THR A 420 16.09 -0.31 29.95
CA THR A 420 17.35 0.43 29.87
C THR A 420 17.35 1.24 28.58
N LEU A 421 17.23 2.56 28.70
CA LEU A 421 17.17 3.49 27.57
C LEU A 421 18.41 4.40 27.58
N GLY A 422 18.90 4.77 26.41
CA GLY A 422 19.90 5.83 26.25
C GLY A 422 19.28 7.22 26.27
N ALA A 423 18.01 7.33 25.83
CA ALA A 423 17.24 8.57 25.85
C ALA A 423 15.73 8.29 25.92
N LEU A 424 15.00 9.15 26.65
CA LEU A 424 13.55 9.29 26.54
C LEU A 424 13.22 10.77 26.32
N THR A 425 12.61 11.09 25.18
CA THR A 425 12.12 12.42 24.83
C THR A 425 10.60 12.46 24.94
N ILE A 426 10.06 13.40 25.71
CA ILE A 426 8.62 13.55 25.94
C ILE A 426 8.17 14.91 25.40
N GLY A 427 7.29 14.89 24.40
CA GLY A 427 6.72 16.10 23.78
C GLY A 427 5.58 16.72 24.60
N PRO A 428 5.14 17.95 24.28
CA PRO A 428 4.11 18.66 25.03
C PRO A 428 2.80 17.88 25.15
N GLY A 429 2.29 17.72 26.36
CA GLY A 429 1.03 17.00 26.62
C GLY A 429 1.07 15.50 26.34
N ALA A 430 2.24 14.94 26.02
CA ALA A 430 2.42 13.49 25.96
C ALA A 430 2.34 12.87 27.36
N THR A 431 1.96 11.59 27.43
CA THR A 431 1.91 10.84 28.71
C THR A 431 2.81 9.63 28.65
N VAL A 432 3.65 9.44 29.68
CA VAL A 432 4.43 8.20 29.88
C VAL A 432 4.01 7.56 31.20
N ALA A 433 3.58 6.30 31.13
CA ALA A 433 3.11 5.53 32.28
C ALA A 433 3.95 4.27 32.50
N PHE A 434 4.11 3.88 33.77
CA PHE A 434 4.84 2.68 34.17
C PHE A 434 3.90 1.73 34.92
N THR A 435 3.99 0.44 34.65
CA THR A 435 3.28 -0.56 35.45
C THR A 435 4.03 -0.74 36.78
N SER A 436 3.29 -0.88 37.89
CA SER A 436 3.87 -0.97 39.24
C SER A 436 4.94 -2.07 39.33
N GLY A 437 6.15 -1.71 39.77
CA GLY A 437 7.30 -2.60 39.87
C GLY A 437 8.33 -2.48 38.75
N ALA A 438 8.02 -1.78 37.65
CA ALA A 438 9.01 -1.49 36.61
C ALA A 438 9.98 -0.38 37.07
N ALA A 439 11.28 -0.65 37.02
CA ALA A 439 12.32 0.35 37.19
C ALA A 439 12.86 0.76 35.81
N VAL A 440 13.03 2.07 35.58
CA VAL A 440 13.80 2.58 34.44
C VAL A 440 15.14 3.09 34.94
N GLY A 441 16.22 2.51 34.44
CA GLY A 441 17.57 2.95 34.77
C GLY A 441 17.94 4.22 34.01
N ALA A 442 18.12 5.31 34.74
CA ALA A 442 18.71 6.60 34.33
C ALA A 442 18.10 7.30 33.09
N PHE A 443 17.47 8.47 33.30
CA PHE A 443 17.07 9.38 32.23
C PHE A 443 18.11 10.49 32.03
N SER A 444 18.46 10.77 30.77
CA SER A 444 19.06 12.05 30.35
C SER A 444 18.20 12.68 29.24
N GLY A 445 17.46 13.73 29.59
CA GLY A 445 16.53 14.40 28.67
C GLY A 445 15.91 15.66 29.30
N SER A 446 15.66 16.68 28.48
CA SER A 446 15.28 18.03 28.93
C SER A 446 13.76 18.33 28.92
N GLY A 447 12.92 17.40 28.46
CA GLY A 447 11.46 17.58 28.41
C GLY A 447 10.76 17.15 29.71
N LYS A 448 10.48 18.10 30.61
CA LYS A 448 9.78 17.85 31.89
C LYS A 448 8.26 18.08 31.87
N ASP A 449 7.67 18.44 30.73
CA ASP A 449 6.26 18.85 30.60
C ASP A 449 5.27 17.68 30.39
N GLY A 450 5.61 16.48 30.87
CA GLY A 450 4.79 15.27 30.79
C GLY A 450 4.50 14.66 32.15
N VAL A 451 3.26 14.22 32.38
CA VAL A 451 2.87 13.56 33.64
C VAL A 451 3.41 12.13 33.65
N VAL A 452 4.37 11.86 34.53
CA VAL A 452 4.83 10.49 34.84
C VAL A 452 3.86 9.87 35.83
N GLY A 453 2.96 9.01 35.32
CA GLY A 453 1.96 8.33 36.13
C GLY A 453 2.49 7.02 36.74
N GLY A 454 2.92 7.06 38.00
CA GLY A 454 3.29 5.85 38.77
C GLY A 454 3.73 6.16 40.20
N SER A 455 3.17 5.44 41.18
CA SER A 455 3.60 5.53 42.59
C SER A 455 4.87 4.70 42.81
N ALA A 456 6.00 5.26 42.41
CA ALA A 456 7.34 4.80 42.81
C ALA A 456 8.27 6.02 42.78
N ALA A 457 9.00 6.26 43.88
CA ALA A 457 9.93 7.38 43.95
C ALA A 457 11.04 7.18 42.90
N VAL A 458 11.20 8.16 42.00
CA VAL A 458 12.40 8.27 41.17
C VAL A 458 13.56 8.61 42.12
N PRO A 459 14.63 7.80 42.20
CA PRO A 459 15.82 8.20 42.94
C PRO A 459 16.47 9.38 42.22
N GLU A 460 16.67 10.50 42.91
CA GLU A 460 17.41 11.61 42.30
C GLU A 460 18.87 11.20 42.02
N PRO A 461 19.42 11.52 40.84
CA PRO A 461 20.80 11.22 40.50
C PRO A 461 21.76 12.21 41.19
N GLY A 462 22.14 11.90 42.43
CA GLY A 462 23.34 12.46 43.05
C GLY A 462 23.15 13.02 44.45
N THR A 463 23.46 12.23 45.47
CA THR A 463 23.96 12.77 46.74
C THR A 463 24.89 11.78 47.44
N ALA A 464 26.20 11.99 47.30
CA ALA A 464 27.15 11.55 48.31
C ALA A 464 27.12 12.61 49.42
N GLY A 465 26.51 12.34 50.58
CA GLY A 465 26.44 13.34 51.66
C GLY A 465 25.23 13.26 52.61
N LEU A 466 25.10 12.15 53.33
CA LEU A 466 24.93 12.08 54.79
C LEU A 466 24.19 13.24 55.57
N LEU A 467 23.08 12.90 56.24
CA LEU A 467 22.39 13.61 57.37
C LEU A 467 21.76 15.01 57.03
N LEU A 468 20.63 15.48 57.58
CA LEU A 468 19.87 15.18 58.81
C LEU A 468 18.35 15.52 58.66
N LEU A 469 17.55 15.22 59.71
CA LEU A 469 16.09 15.32 59.87
C LEU A 469 15.38 16.65 59.50
N GLY A 470 14.13 16.53 59.00
CA GLY A 470 12.95 17.01 59.76
C GLY A 470 11.99 18.05 59.12
N GLY A 471 10.68 17.85 59.33
CA GLY A 471 9.72 18.97 59.45
C GLY A 471 8.51 19.01 58.49
N LEU A 472 7.30 18.80 59.04
CA LEU A 472 5.99 19.05 58.42
C LEU A 472 5.79 20.52 57.97
N GLY A 473 4.87 20.75 57.01
CA GLY A 473 4.32 22.10 56.80
C GLY A 473 3.30 22.27 55.67
N LEU A 474 2.04 21.85 55.84
CA LEU A 474 0.93 22.42 55.07
C LEU A 474 0.78 23.91 55.42
N LEU A 475 0.54 24.79 54.43
CA LEU A 475 -0.53 25.82 54.50
C LEU A 475 -0.65 26.67 53.22
N SER A 476 -1.90 26.84 52.80
CA SER A 476 -2.31 27.81 51.77
C SER A 476 -2.19 29.25 52.28
N ARG A 477 -1.89 30.21 51.37
CA ARG A 477 -1.86 31.64 51.74
C ARG A 477 -2.76 32.49 50.84
N ARG A 478 -3.92 32.85 51.38
CA ARG A 478 -4.87 33.81 50.80
C ARG A 478 -4.32 35.22 50.97
N ARG A 479 -4.21 35.99 49.88
CA ARG A 479 -3.66 37.36 49.87
C ARG A 479 -4.70 38.35 50.42
N ARG A 480 -4.34 39.21 51.38
CA ARG A 480 -5.15 40.37 51.79
C ARG A 480 -4.25 41.61 51.82
N GLY A 481 -4.67 42.65 51.09
CA GLY A 481 -3.91 43.89 50.96
C GLY A 481 -3.98 44.77 52.20
N ARG A 482 -3.05 45.72 52.30
CA ARG A 482 -2.98 46.75 53.33
C ARG A 482 -2.76 48.09 52.65
N ASN A 483 -3.78 48.94 52.64
CA ASN A 483 -3.62 50.38 52.47
C ASN A 483 -3.78 51.05 53.84
N SER A 484 -3.06 52.14 54.03
CA SER A 484 -3.22 53.10 55.13
C SER A 484 -3.09 54.49 54.52
N GLY A 485 -4.11 55.31 54.74
CA GLY A 485 -4.42 56.52 53.97
C GLY A 485 -5.93 56.59 53.84
#